data_AF-A0A2N1MZN2-F1
#
_entry.id   AF-A0A2N1MZN2-F1
#
_cell.length_a   1.000
_cell.length_b   1.000
_cell.length_c   1.000
_cell.angle_alpha   90.00
_cell.angle_beta   90.00
_cell.angle_gamma   90.00
#
_symmetry.space_group_name_H-M   'P 1'
#
loop_
_entity.id
_entity.type
_entity.pdbx_description
1 polymer ?
#
loop_
_entity_poly.entity_id
_entity_poly.type
_entity_poly.pdbx_seq_one_letter_code
_entity_poly.pdbx_strand_id
1 'polypeptide(L)'
;MVFLYNSLIYIIVFGAFLQLLVEVKSQLITYKPDLRYAHTATLIEDKIYILGGAVPPRVVTEISPKETFLYLDVSTPFSTNEVKYIDISNNNAVPSHRYAIATKGGANNSTLFLYGGDNFANQTMELVYTFDAQHSTWSVPKLTGDPDPPK
;
A
#
# COMPACT_ATOMS: atom_id res chain seq x y z
N MET A 1 8.37 -26.52 -56.17
CA MET A 1 7.96 -25.26 -55.51
C MET A 1 6.83 -25.46 -54.50
N VAL A 2 5.76 -26.22 -54.83
CA VAL A 2 4.59 -26.49 -53.94
C VAL A 2 4.94 -27.24 -52.65
N PHE A 3 5.80 -28.27 -52.70
CA PHE A 3 6.21 -29.03 -51.51
C PHE A 3 6.94 -28.19 -50.45
N LEU A 4 7.74 -27.22 -50.89
CA LEU A 4 8.46 -26.31 -49.99
C LEU A 4 7.49 -25.40 -49.24
N TYR A 5 6.45 -24.93 -49.94
CA TYR A 5 5.40 -24.07 -49.38
C TYR A 5 4.59 -24.78 -48.30
N ASN A 6 4.21 -26.04 -48.54
CA ASN A 6 3.47 -26.82 -47.56
C ASN A 6 4.30 -27.11 -46.31
N SER A 7 5.59 -27.45 -46.49
CA SER A 7 6.52 -27.67 -45.36
C SER A 7 6.67 -26.42 -44.49
N LEU A 8 6.78 -25.25 -45.12
CA LEU A 8 6.87 -23.96 -44.42
C LEU A 8 5.64 -23.67 -43.56
N ILE A 9 4.43 -23.97 -44.07
CA ILE A 9 3.17 -23.80 -43.32
C ILE A 9 3.16 -24.68 -42.08
N TYR A 10 3.56 -25.96 -42.18
CA TYR A 10 3.61 -26.86 -41.03
C TYR A 10 4.58 -26.39 -39.95
N ILE A 11 5.76 -25.88 -40.35
CA ILE A 11 6.75 -25.36 -39.41
C ILE A 11 6.21 -24.13 -38.67
N ILE A 12 5.54 -23.22 -39.37
CA ILE A 12 4.95 -22.01 -38.76
C ILE A 12 3.82 -22.38 -37.80
N VAL A 13 2.91 -23.28 -38.21
CA VAL A 13 1.79 -23.73 -37.37
C VAL A 13 2.29 -24.47 -36.12
N PHE A 14 3.27 -25.37 -36.28
CA PHE A 14 3.88 -26.08 -35.16
C PHE A 14 4.61 -25.13 -34.20
N GLY A 15 5.33 -24.14 -34.73
CA GLY A 15 5.96 -23.09 -33.92
C GLY A 15 4.96 -22.25 -33.13
N ALA A 16 3.82 -21.90 -33.73
CA ALA A 16 2.74 -21.19 -33.04
C ALA A 16 2.10 -22.04 -31.92
N PHE A 17 1.93 -23.35 -32.13
CA PHE A 17 1.46 -24.26 -31.09
C PHE A 17 2.47 -24.41 -29.94
N LEU A 18 3.77 -24.41 -30.23
CA LEU A 18 4.82 -24.44 -29.21
C LEU A 18 4.79 -23.21 -28.28
N GLN A 19 4.39 -22.04 -28.78
CA GLN A 19 4.22 -20.84 -27.95
C GLN A 19 3.06 -20.98 -26.94
N LEU A 20 2.07 -21.84 -27.20
CA LEU A 20 0.98 -22.14 -26.26
C LEU A 20 1.39 -23.12 -25.15
N LEU A 21 2.49 -23.86 -25.34
CA LEU A 21 3.00 -24.85 -24.38
C LEU A 21 3.99 -24.24 -23.37
N VAL A 22 4.47 -23.03 -23.62
CA VAL A 22 5.38 -22.32 -22.73
C VAL A 22 4.56 -21.37 -21.87
N GLU A 23 4.48 -21.65 -20.57
CA GLU A 23 3.98 -20.68 -19.60
C GLU A 23 4.98 -19.51 -19.55
N VAL A 24 4.71 -18.46 -20.32
CA VAL A 24 5.40 -17.18 -20.17
C VAL A 24 4.88 -16.57 -18.89
N LYS A 25 5.58 -16.82 -17.77
CA LYS A 25 5.39 -16.03 -16.57
C LYS A 25 5.73 -14.59 -16.94
N SER A 26 4.69 -13.79 -17.16
CA SER A 26 4.80 -12.33 -17.21
C SER A 26 5.70 -11.95 -16.05
N GLN A 27 6.73 -11.15 -16.29
CA GLN A 27 7.49 -10.54 -15.22
C GLN A 27 6.48 -9.74 -14.41
N LEU A 28 5.94 -10.34 -13.34
CA LEU A 28 5.07 -9.66 -12.40
C LEU A 28 5.89 -8.46 -11.97
N ILE A 29 5.48 -7.27 -12.42
CA ILE A 29 6.08 -6.03 -12.00
C ILE A 29 5.90 -6.05 -10.48
N THR A 30 6.99 -6.35 -9.78
CA THR A 30 7.01 -6.35 -8.34
C THR A 30 6.85 -4.89 -7.97
N TYR A 31 5.62 -4.52 -7.65
CA TYR A 31 5.29 -3.18 -7.23
C TYR A 31 6.02 -2.92 -5.92
N LYS A 32 7.06 -2.09 -6.00
CA LYS A 32 7.85 -1.66 -4.85
C LYS A 32 7.39 -0.26 -4.47
N PRO A 33 6.76 -0.09 -3.30
CA PRO A 33 6.43 1.24 -2.80
C PRO A 33 7.68 2.10 -2.65
N ASP A 34 7.49 3.41 -2.67
CA ASP A 34 8.58 4.34 -2.43
C ASP A 34 9.29 4.05 -1.09
N LEU A 35 10.62 4.19 -1.11
CA LEU A 35 11.42 4.25 0.11
C LEU A 35 10.86 5.35 1.00
N ARG A 36 10.73 5.07 2.30
CA ARG A 36 10.13 6.01 3.24
C ARG A 36 10.71 5.90 4.64
N TYR A 37 10.73 7.02 5.35
CA TYR A 37 11.03 7.09 6.78
C TYR A 37 9.86 7.76 7.51
N ALA A 38 9.83 7.63 8.85
CA ALA A 38 8.80 8.26 9.69
C ALA A 38 7.34 7.88 9.35
N HIS A 39 7.16 6.75 8.67
CA HIS A 39 5.84 6.15 8.48
C HIS A 39 5.42 5.42 9.76
N THR A 40 4.14 5.07 9.83
CA THR A 40 3.61 4.19 10.86
C THR A 40 3.15 2.88 10.24
N ALA A 41 3.11 1.82 11.04
CA ALA A 41 2.63 0.52 10.63
C ALA A 41 1.77 -0.11 11.73
N THR A 42 0.66 -0.76 11.37
CA THR A 42 -0.24 -1.41 12.33
C THR A 42 -0.77 -2.71 11.73
N LEU A 43 -0.67 -3.80 12.49
CA LEU A 43 -1.24 -5.11 12.14
C LEU A 43 -2.70 -5.17 12.61
N ILE A 44 -3.65 -5.31 11.68
CA ILE A 44 -5.06 -5.56 11.94
C ILE A 44 -5.45 -6.84 11.22
N GLU A 45 -6.00 -7.79 11.98
CA GLU A 45 -6.21 -9.17 11.51
C GLU A 45 -4.90 -9.69 10.88
N ASP A 46 -4.93 -10.05 9.59
CA ASP A 46 -3.80 -10.56 8.84
C ASP A 46 -3.22 -9.53 7.86
N LYS A 47 -3.43 -8.23 8.10
CA LYS A 47 -2.93 -7.16 7.23
C LYS A 47 -2.09 -6.16 8.00
N ILE A 48 -0.87 -5.93 7.51
CA ILE A 48 0.00 -4.86 8.00
C ILE A 48 -0.29 -3.61 7.16
N TYR A 49 -0.99 -2.66 7.76
CA TYR A 49 -1.25 -1.34 7.17
C TYR A 49 -0.04 -0.43 7.39
N ILE A 50 0.39 0.27 6.35
CA ILE A 50 1.53 1.20 6.36
C ILE A 50 1.02 2.55 5.84
N LEU A 51 1.21 3.61 6.62
CA LEU A 51 0.65 4.93 6.35
C LEU A 51 1.70 6.03 6.47
N GLY A 52 1.64 6.97 5.54
CA GLY A 52 2.39 8.22 5.56
C GLY A 52 3.90 8.02 5.46
N GLY A 53 4.62 8.93 6.11
CA GLY A 53 6.07 9.06 6.04
C GLY A 53 6.51 10.03 4.95
N ALA A 54 7.82 10.12 4.76
CA ALA A 54 8.45 10.95 3.74
C ALA A 54 9.49 10.15 2.96
N VAL A 55 9.68 10.51 1.69
CA VAL A 55 10.71 9.92 0.82
C VAL A 55 12.08 10.49 1.20
N PRO A 56 13.13 9.65 1.37
CA PRO A 56 14.49 10.14 1.60
C PRO A 56 15.10 10.73 0.31
N PRO A 57 16.08 11.64 0.40
CA PRO A 57 16.69 12.16 1.63
C PRO A 57 15.80 13.17 2.37
N ARG A 58 16.12 13.44 3.65
CA ARG A 58 15.47 14.52 4.41
C ARG A 58 15.83 15.87 3.78
N VAL A 59 14.83 16.55 3.22
CA VAL A 59 14.94 17.89 2.62
C VAL A 59 13.90 18.81 3.25
N VAL A 60 14.05 20.13 3.11
CA VAL A 60 13.15 21.10 3.75
C VAL A 60 11.71 20.99 3.24
N THR A 61 11.55 20.76 1.94
CA THR A 61 10.24 20.50 1.30
C THR A 61 10.04 19.01 1.16
N GLU A 62 9.67 18.39 2.27
CA GLU A 62 9.51 16.93 2.31
C GLU A 62 8.45 16.44 1.33
N ILE A 63 8.74 15.28 0.76
CA ILE A 63 7.95 14.70 -0.33
C ILE A 63 7.23 13.48 0.24
N SER A 64 5.91 13.46 0.10
CA SER A 64 5.12 12.27 0.40
C SER A 64 5.52 11.12 -0.50
N PRO A 65 5.56 9.88 0.02
CA PRO A 65 5.58 8.70 -0.82
C PRO A 65 4.40 8.72 -1.79
N LYS A 66 4.60 8.21 -3.01
CA LYS A 66 3.54 8.06 -4.01
C LYS A 66 2.35 7.29 -3.44
N GLU A 67 2.64 6.18 -2.76
CA GLU A 67 1.64 5.40 -2.02
C GLU A 67 1.55 5.94 -0.60
N THR A 68 0.56 6.77 -0.33
CA THR A 68 0.35 7.36 1.00
C THR A 68 -0.24 6.37 1.98
N PHE A 69 -0.99 5.36 1.50
CA PHE A 69 -1.61 4.32 2.31
C PHE A 69 -1.62 2.98 1.58
N LEU A 70 -1.01 1.96 2.18
CA LEU A 70 -0.89 0.63 1.60
C LEU A 70 -0.96 -0.46 2.67
N TYR A 71 -1.17 -1.70 2.27
CA TYR A 71 -1.02 -2.83 3.17
C TYR A 71 -0.34 -4.04 2.53
N LEU A 72 0.16 -4.91 3.38
CA LEU A 72 0.65 -6.25 3.07
C LEU A 72 -0.28 -7.27 3.74
N ASP A 73 -0.79 -8.23 2.97
CA ASP A 73 -1.49 -9.39 3.49
C ASP A 73 -0.48 -10.44 3.97
N VAL A 74 -0.53 -10.79 5.25
CA VAL A 74 0.34 -11.76 5.93
C VAL A 74 -0.42 -13.02 6.37
N SER A 75 -1.64 -13.25 5.87
CA SER A 75 -2.47 -14.43 6.18
C SER A 75 -1.85 -15.75 5.74
N THR A 76 -0.93 -15.69 4.77
CA THR A 76 -0.17 -16.84 4.27
C THR A 76 1.32 -16.55 4.29
N PRO A 77 2.20 -17.57 4.43
CA PRO A 77 3.63 -17.37 4.33
C PRO A 77 4.03 -16.71 3.00
N PHE A 78 4.88 -15.69 3.06
CA PHE A 78 5.34 -14.95 1.89
C PHE A 78 6.86 -14.86 1.84
N SER A 79 7.40 -14.66 0.64
CA SER A 79 8.84 -14.43 0.42
C SER A 79 9.16 -12.95 0.52
N THR A 80 10.21 -12.59 1.25
CA THR A 80 10.70 -11.19 1.32
C THR A 80 11.25 -10.68 -0.01
N ASN A 81 11.52 -11.58 -0.97
CA ASN A 81 11.96 -11.21 -2.31
C ASN A 81 10.78 -10.79 -3.22
N GLU A 82 9.56 -11.21 -2.89
CA GLU A 82 8.35 -11.05 -3.71
C GLU A 82 7.16 -10.56 -2.86
N VAL A 83 7.38 -9.50 -2.08
CA VAL A 83 6.34 -8.92 -1.25
C VAL A 83 5.29 -8.23 -2.13
N LYS A 84 4.01 -8.60 -1.94
CA LYS A 84 2.87 -8.00 -2.65
C LYS A 84 2.25 -6.91 -1.79
N TYR A 85 2.57 -5.66 -2.10
CA TYR A 85 1.94 -4.50 -1.49
C TYR A 85 0.67 -4.12 -2.25
N ILE A 86 -0.40 -3.81 -1.53
CA ILE A 86 -1.66 -3.33 -2.09
C ILE A 86 -1.80 -1.85 -1.73
N ASP A 87 -1.74 -1.00 -2.75
CA ASP A 87 -1.96 0.44 -2.61
C ASP A 87 -3.46 0.75 -2.50
N ILE A 88 -3.85 1.43 -1.43
CA ILE A 88 -5.22 1.89 -1.15
C ILE A 88 -5.27 3.41 -0.94
N SER A 89 -4.27 4.13 -1.47
CA SER A 89 -4.14 5.58 -1.35
C SER A 89 -5.33 6.35 -1.93
N ASN A 90 -6.04 5.81 -2.93
CA ASN A 90 -7.23 6.44 -3.52
C ASN A 90 -8.36 6.67 -2.51
N ASN A 91 -8.40 5.89 -1.43
CA ASN A 91 -9.39 6.02 -0.37
C ASN A 91 -8.84 6.77 0.84
N ASN A 92 -7.59 7.25 0.79
CA ASN A 92 -6.94 7.88 1.94
C ASN A 92 -7.47 9.30 2.14
N ALA A 93 -8.19 9.51 3.26
CA ALA A 93 -8.67 10.84 3.66
C ALA A 93 -7.67 11.61 4.53
N VAL A 94 -6.57 10.97 4.94
CA VAL A 94 -5.55 11.59 5.78
C VAL A 94 -4.63 12.43 4.90
N PRO A 95 -4.44 13.73 5.21
CA PRO A 95 -3.45 14.57 4.53
C PRO A 95 -2.05 13.95 4.59
N SER A 96 -1.18 14.40 3.70
CA SER A 96 0.20 13.94 3.68
C SER A 96 0.93 14.30 4.98
N HIS A 97 1.50 13.29 5.66
CA HIS A 97 2.04 13.44 7.00
C HIS A 97 3.16 12.44 7.32
N ARG A 98 3.83 12.67 8.44
CA ARG A 98 4.87 11.81 9.04
C ARG A 98 4.85 11.88 10.56
N TYR A 99 5.57 10.98 11.22
CA TYR A 99 5.66 10.87 12.69
C TYR A 99 4.33 10.69 13.43
N ALA A 100 3.23 10.47 12.71
CA ALA A 100 1.98 10.08 13.32
C ALA A 100 2.14 8.70 13.97
N ILE A 101 1.39 8.49 15.05
CA ILE A 101 1.32 7.21 15.72
C ILE A 101 0.04 6.52 15.27
N ALA A 102 0.13 5.25 14.87
CA ALA A 102 -1.03 4.43 14.61
C ALA A 102 -1.10 3.25 15.59
N THR A 103 -2.32 2.90 15.99
CA THR A 103 -2.61 1.72 16.80
C THR A 103 -3.94 1.11 16.40
N LYS A 104 -4.12 -0.19 16.67
CA LYS A 104 -5.42 -0.84 16.50
C LYS A 104 -6.27 -0.69 17.76
N GLY A 105 -7.59 -0.70 17.58
CA GLY A 105 -8.55 -0.67 18.67
C GLY A 105 -9.98 -0.77 18.15
N GLY A 106 -10.92 -0.16 18.89
CA GLY A 106 -12.34 -0.19 18.55
C GLY A 106 -12.97 -1.55 18.83
N ALA A 107 -14.22 -1.74 18.39
CA ALA A 107 -14.89 -3.03 18.50
C ALA A 107 -14.09 -4.07 17.70
N ASN A 108 -13.76 -5.21 18.32
CA ASN A 108 -13.03 -6.32 17.69
C ASN A 108 -11.60 -6.00 17.20
N ASN A 109 -10.98 -4.91 17.64
CA ASN A 109 -9.64 -4.48 17.18
C ASN A 109 -9.53 -4.27 15.66
N SER A 110 -10.65 -3.98 14.97
CA SER A 110 -10.71 -3.80 13.51
C SER A 110 -10.53 -2.34 13.07
N THR A 111 -10.35 -1.41 14.00
CA THR A 111 -10.17 0.02 13.71
C THR A 111 -8.73 0.42 13.91
N LEU A 112 -8.13 1.07 12.91
CA LEU A 112 -6.85 1.78 13.05
C LEU A 112 -7.14 3.20 13.54
N PHE A 113 -6.51 3.60 14.64
CA PHE A 113 -6.49 4.98 15.14
C PHE A 113 -5.16 5.60 14.76
N LEU A 114 -5.20 6.72 14.06
CA LEU A 114 -4.04 7.55 13.76
C LEU A 114 -4.12 8.81 14.61
N TYR A 115 -3.03 9.16 15.30
CA TYR A 115 -2.96 10.33 16.18
C TYR A 115 -1.77 11.22 15.83
N GLY A 116 -2.05 12.52 15.67
CA GLY A 116 -1.07 13.58 15.49
C GLY A 116 -0.21 13.41 14.25
N GLY A 117 1.06 13.80 14.38
CA GLY A 117 2.04 13.83 13.29
C GLY A 117 2.24 15.23 12.72
N ASP A 118 3.27 15.34 11.89
CA ASP A 118 3.59 16.56 11.15
C ASP A 118 3.11 16.43 9.71
N ASN A 119 2.33 17.39 9.24
CA ASN A 119 1.86 17.45 7.87
C ASN A 119 2.89 18.15 6.96
N PHE A 120 2.81 17.88 5.66
CA PHE A 120 3.58 18.65 4.67
C PHE A 120 2.82 19.91 4.23
N ALA A 121 3.57 21.00 4.02
CA ALA A 121 3.11 22.20 3.30
C ALA A 121 1.82 22.89 3.82
N ASN A 122 1.76 23.25 5.11
CA ASN A 122 0.67 24.05 5.71
C ASN A 122 -0.76 23.50 5.52
N GLN A 123 -0.91 22.21 5.23
CA GLN A 123 -2.22 21.56 5.20
C GLN A 123 -2.81 21.44 6.62
N THR A 124 -4.09 21.71 6.80
CA THR A 124 -4.76 21.41 8.06
C THR A 124 -4.95 19.90 8.19
N MET A 125 -4.56 19.34 9.34
CA MET A 125 -4.72 17.93 9.67
C MET A 125 -5.46 17.82 11.00
N GLU A 126 -6.45 16.94 11.05
CA GLU A 126 -7.17 16.64 12.29
C GLU A 126 -6.25 15.90 13.27
N LEU A 127 -6.49 16.08 14.57
CA LEU A 127 -5.66 15.42 15.59
C LEU A 127 -5.78 13.89 15.55
N VAL A 128 -6.98 13.38 15.20
CA VAL A 128 -7.27 11.95 15.18
C VAL A 128 -8.00 11.58 13.90
N TYR A 129 -7.55 10.49 13.27
CA TYR A 129 -8.28 9.80 12.21
C TYR A 129 -8.53 8.36 12.61
N THR A 130 -9.60 7.78 12.09
CA THR A 130 -9.92 6.36 12.25
C THR A 130 -10.13 5.72 10.89
N PHE A 131 -9.58 4.52 10.71
CA PHE A 131 -9.81 3.70 9.54
C PHE A 131 -10.46 2.39 9.93
N ASP A 132 -11.64 2.12 9.37
CA ASP A 132 -12.34 0.87 9.51
C ASP A 132 -11.76 -0.14 8.50
N ALA A 133 -11.05 -1.15 8.99
CA ALA A 133 -10.41 -2.14 8.13
C ALA A 133 -11.39 -3.08 7.42
N GLN A 134 -12.61 -3.25 7.96
CA GLN A 134 -13.64 -4.11 7.36
C GLN A 134 -14.30 -3.41 6.17
N HIS A 135 -14.64 -2.14 6.34
CA HIS A 135 -15.31 -1.35 5.31
C HIS A 135 -14.34 -0.55 4.43
N SER A 136 -13.06 -0.50 4.79
CA SER A 136 -12.01 0.28 4.12
C SER A 136 -12.36 1.77 3.99
N THR A 137 -12.85 2.37 5.07
CA THR A 137 -13.31 3.75 5.12
C THR A 137 -12.61 4.54 6.22
N TRP A 138 -12.32 5.81 5.94
CA TRP A 138 -11.79 6.75 6.91
C TRP A 138 -12.90 7.60 7.52
N SER A 139 -12.74 7.96 8.78
CA SER A 139 -13.57 8.96 9.45
C SER A 139 -12.78 9.73 10.51
N VAL A 140 -13.21 10.96 10.78
CA VAL A 140 -12.70 11.78 11.90
C VAL A 140 -13.66 11.57 13.08
N PRO A 141 -13.23 10.93 14.18
CA PRO A 141 -14.11 10.67 15.30
C PRO A 141 -14.45 11.96 16.04
N LYS A 142 -15.67 12.05 16.58
CA LYS A 142 -16.02 13.13 17.50
C LYS A 142 -15.30 12.89 18.83
N LEU A 143 -14.32 13.73 19.14
CA LEU A 143 -13.63 13.71 20.43
C LEU A 143 -14.58 14.28 21.50
N THR A 144 -14.74 13.56 22.61
CA THR A 144 -15.54 13.99 23.76
C THR A 144 -14.70 13.94 25.03
N GLY A 145 -14.88 14.91 25.92
CA GLY A 145 -14.08 15.09 27.13
C GLY A 145 -13.12 16.28 26.99
N ASP A 146 -12.78 16.89 28.12
CA ASP A 146 -11.73 17.91 28.17
C ASP A 146 -10.37 17.21 28.25
N PRO A 147 -9.41 17.51 27.37
CA PRO A 147 -8.06 16.98 27.53
C PRO A 147 -7.51 17.46 28.87
N ASP A 148 -6.96 16.53 29.66
CA ASP A 148 -6.22 16.90 30.87
C ASP A 148 -5.16 17.94 30.47
N PRO A 149 -4.97 19.02 31.26
CA PRO A 149 -3.92 19.97 31.00
C PRO A 149 -2.57 19.24 30.94
N PRO A 150 -1.67 19.64 30.03
CA PRO A 150 -0.37 19.01 29.90
C PRO A 150 0.33 18.96 31.26
N LYS A 151 0.79 17.77 31.66
CA LYS A 151 1.58 17.55 32.88
C LYS A 151 2.97 18.15 32.77
#